data_AF-A0A0N4TDM0-F1
#
_entry.id   AF-A0A0N4TDM0-F1
#
_cell.length_a   1.000
_cell.length_b   1.000
_cell.length_c   1.000
_cell.angle_alpha   90.00
_cell.angle_beta   90.00
_cell.angle_gamma   90.00
#
_symmetry.space_group_name_H-M   'P 1'
#
loop_
_entity.id
_entity.type
_entity.pdbx_description
1 polymer ?
#
loop_
_entity_poly.entity_id
_entity_poly.type
_entity_poly.pdbx_seq_one_letter_code
_entity_poly.pdbx_strand_id
1 'polypeptide(L)'
;MEEVIRKELELKTLEPFGGSAGGCISKGNGYHSDLGDLFIKFSERENAKRMFDGEFASLEAIYHTQTIRVPKPIKSISDRNRHCLVTEYIDLHGSSKPSQLGRDLARMHMHNAYLLKEKERASSFIGGQEKATEPIIQFGFHVPTCCGYLPQMNEWCDDWVVKCCF
;
A
#
# COMPACT_ATOMS: atom_id res chain seq x y z
N MET A 1 -20.27 -9.44 2.73
CA MET A 1 -19.05 -8.61 2.57
C MET A 1 -19.30 -7.51 1.56
N GLU A 2 -19.82 -7.81 0.37
CA GLU A 2 -20.14 -6.77 -0.63
C GLU A 2 -21.06 -5.65 -0.13
N GLU A 3 -22.11 -5.96 0.63
CA GLU A 3 -22.96 -4.94 1.27
C GLU A 3 -22.20 -4.05 2.26
N VAL A 4 -21.24 -4.62 2.99
CA VAL A 4 -20.37 -3.88 3.91
C VAL A 4 -19.45 -2.96 3.12
N ILE A 5 -18.87 -3.44 2.03
CA ILE A 5 -18.03 -2.63 1.13
C ILE A 5 -18.83 -1.48 0.54
N ARG A 6 -20.03 -1.75 0.00
CA ARG A 6 -20.90 -0.71 -0.53
C ARG A 6 -21.23 0.35 0.52
N LYS A 7 -21.52 -0.05 1.76
CA LYS A 7 -21.78 0.88 2.85
C LYS A 7 -20.54 1.70 3.24
N GLU A 8 -19.39 1.04 3.41
CA GLU A 8 -18.14 1.66 3.87
C GLU A 8 -17.49 2.61 2.86
N LEU A 9 -17.82 2.44 1.57
CA LEU A 9 -17.34 3.24 0.44
C LEU A 9 -18.44 4.08 -0.20
N GLU A 10 -19.65 4.07 0.38
CA GLU A 10 -20.83 4.79 -0.12
C GLU A 10 -21.19 4.49 -1.59
N LEU A 11 -20.93 3.25 -2.03
CA LEU A 11 -21.14 2.82 -3.42
C LEU A 11 -22.60 2.47 -3.69
N LYS A 12 -23.06 2.88 -4.87
CA LYS A 12 -24.35 2.45 -5.41
C LYS A 12 -24.23 1.15 -6.20
N THR A 13 -23.12 0.98 -6.92
CA THR A 13 -22.86 -0.19 -7.76
C THR A 13 -21.60 -0.90 -7.31
N LEU A 14 -21.67 -2.23 -7.31
CA LEU A 14 -20.52 -3.09 -7.06
C LEU A 14 -20.80 -4.44 -7.72
N GLU A 15 -20.41 -4.57 -8.99
CA GLU A 15 -20.72 -5.72 -9.82
C GLU A 15 -19.43 -6.48 -10.19
N PRO A 16 -19.32 -7.77 -9.86
CA PRO A 16 -18.09 -8.51 -10.14
C PRO A 16 -17.90 -8.71 -11.65
N PHE A 17 -16.65 -8.62 -12.10
CA PHE A 17 -16.24 -8.95 -13.47
C PHE A 17 -14.92 -9.73 -13.49
N GLY A 18 -14.66 -10.37 -14.64
CA GLY A 18 -13.45 -11.16 -14.86
C GLY A 18 -13.41 -12.50 -14.10
N GLY A 19 -12.29 -13.21 -14.23
CA GLY A 19 -12.02 -14.44 -13.48
C GLY A 19 -11.47 -14.14 -12.08
N SER A 20 -11.62 -15.08 -11.14
CA SER A 20 -10.99 -14.97 -9.82
C SER A 20 -9.47 -15.03 -9.99
N ALA A 21 -8.77 -13.91 -9.77
CA ALA A 21 -7.32 -13.84 -9.72
C ALA A 21 -6.89 -14.39 -8.34
N GLY A 22 -6.66 -15.70 -8.29
CA GLY A 22 -6.23 -16.39 -7.07
C GLY A 22 -4.72 -16.63 -7.05
N GLY A 23 -4.04 -16.07 -6.06
CA GLY A 23 -2.75 -16.60 -5.59
C GLY A 23 -2.97 -17.57 -4.43
N CYS A 24 -1.96 -18.32 -4.00
CA CYS A 24 -2.05 -19.34 -2.93
C CYS A 24 -2.55 -18.81 -1.55
N ILE A 25 -2.75 -17.49 -1.40
CA ILE A 25 -2.96 -16.79 -0.13
C ILE A 25 -4.34 -16.10 -0.05
N SER A 26 -4.82 -15.47 -1.11
CA SER A 26 -6.12 -14.77 -1.12
C SER A 26 -6.82 -14.93 -2.46
N LYS A 27 -8.16 -14.88 -2.42
CA LYS A 27 -9.00 -14.80 -3.62
C LYS A 27 -9.21 -13.33 -3.95
N GLY A 28 -8.96 -12.94 -5.20
CA GLY A 28 -9.17 -11.58 -5.68
C GLY A 28 -10.09 -11.53 -6.89
N ASN A 29 -10.97 -10.54 -6.95
CA ASN A 29 -11.90 -10.34 -8.06
C ASN A 29 -11.94 -8.85 -8.47
N GLY A 30 -12.19 -8.61 -9.76
CA GLY A 30 -12.49 -7.29 -10.30
C GLY A 30 -13.96 -6.92 -10.06
N TYR A 31 -14.24 -5.65 -9.84
CA TYR A 31 -15.60 -5.12 -9.66
C TYR A 31 -15.79 -3.78 -10.36
N HIS A 32 -16.88 -3.62 -11.10
CA HIS A 32 -17.32 -2.33 -11.60
C HIS A 32 -18.02 -1.58 -10.46
N SER A 33 -17.65 -0.32 -10.23
CA SER A 33 -18.26 0.54 -9.22
C SER A 33 -18.37 1.98 -9.69
N ASP A 34 -19.12 2.80 -8.95
CA ASP A 34 -19.23 4.24 -9.20
C ASP A 34 -17.94 5.02 -8.88
N LEU A 35 -16.94 4.40 -8.25
CA LEU A 35 -15.58 4.96 -8.08
C LEU A 35 -14.61 4.54 -9.21
N GLY A 36 -15.09 3.82 -10.22
CA GLY A 36 -14.27 3.15 -11.23
C GLY A 36 -14.08 1.67 -10.91
N ASP A 37 -13.24 1.00 -11.71
CA ASP A 37 -12.98 -0.43 -11.54
C ASP A 37 -12.12 -0.68 -10.30
N LEU A 38 -12.56 -1.63 -9.48
CA LEU A 38 -11.93 -2.01 -8.22
C LEU A 38 -11.36 -3.42 -8.32
N PHE A 39 -10.24 -3.65 -7.65
CA PHE A 39 -9.75 -4.99 -7.35
C PHE A 39 -9.87 -5.24 -5.85
N ILE A 40 -10.57 -6.31 -5.47
CA ILE A 40 -10.87 -6.63 -4.08
C ILE A 40 -10.32 -8.01 -3.73
N LYS A 41 -9.43 -8.05 -2.74
CA LYS A 41 -8.90 -9.30 -2.16
C LYS A 41 -9.72 -9.67 -0.94
N PHE A 42 -10.04 -10.96 -0.79
CA PHE A 42 -10.80 -11.49 0.33
C PHE A 42 -10.03 -12.58 1.08
N SER A 43 -10.23 -12.65 2.39
CA SER A 43 -9.76 -13.75 3.22
C SER A 43 -10.62 -13.89 4.48
N GLU A 44 -10.82 -15.12 4.92
CA GLU A 44 -11.56 -15.45 6.15
C GLU A 44 -10.64 -15.96 7.27
N ARG A 45 -9.33 -15.85 7.08
CA ARG A 45 -8.35 -16.28 8.08
C ARG A 45 -8.24 -15.26 9.20
N GLU A 46 -8.07 -15.74 10.42
CA GLU A 46 -7.99 -14.93 11.65
C GLU A 46 -6.98 -13.78 11.57
N ASN A 47 -5.80 -14.02 10.98
CA ASN A 47 -4.73 -13.01 10.85
C ASN A 47 -4.82 -12.15 9.59
N ALA A 48 -5.86 -12.30 8.76
CA ALA A 48 -5.94 -11.59 7.49
C ALA A 48 -6.18 -10.09 7.66
N LYS A 49 -6.82 -9.64 8.75
CA LYS A 49 -6.93 -8.22 9.11
C LYS A 49 -5.58 -7.53 9.10
N ARG A 50 -4.63 -8.08 9.88
CA ARG A 50 -3.28 -7.53 10.01
C ARG A 50 -2.56 -7.50 8.66
N MET A 51 -2.69 -8.57 7.89
CA MET A 51 -2.10 -8.67 6.56
C MET A 51 -2.63 -7.58 5.61
N PHE A 52 -3.95 -7.39 5.54
CA PHE A 52 -4.55 -6.37 4.68
C PHE A 52 -4.33 -4.94 5.17
N ASP A 53 -4.27 -4.71 6.49
CA ASP A 53 -3.90 -3.39 7.04
C ASP A 53 -2.44 -3.03 6.69
N GLY A 54 -1.53 -4.00 6.83
CA GLY A 54 -0.14 -3.82 6.46
C GLY A 54 0.04 -3.60 4.95
N GLU A 55 -0.68 -4.36 4.12
CA GLU A 55 -0.68 -4.19 2.66
C GLU A 55 -1.26 -2.83 2.25
N PHE A 56 -2.38 -2.41 2.85
CA PHE A 56 -2.98 -1.09 2.64
C PHE A 56 -1.98 0.03 2.95
N ALA A 57 -1.38 0.02 4.15
CA ALA A 57 -0.42 1.03 4.56
C ALA A 57 0.85 1.03 3.68
N SER A 58 1.30 -0.14 3.23
CA SER A 58 2.45 -0.25 2.33
C SER A 58 2.14 0.33 0.95
N LEU A 59 0.96 0.03 0.40
CA LEU A 59 0.51 0.61 -0.87
C LEU A 59 0.34 2.12 -0.76
N GLU A 60 -0.18 2.64 0.36
CA GLU A 60 -0.30 4.09 0.61
C GLU A 60 1.07 4.76 0.61
N ALA A 61 2.02 4.19 1.35
CA ALA A 61 3.39 4.70 1.40
C ALA A 61 4.04 4.76 0.01
N ILE A 62 3.90 3.69 -0.79
CA ILE A 62 4.44 3.67 -2.16
C ILE A 62 3.68 4.64 -3.07
N TYR A 63 2.35 4.66 -3.01
CA TYR A 63 1.51 5.54 -3.82
C TYR A 63 1.87 7.01 -3.62
N HIS A 64 2.08 7.43 -2.38
CA HIS A 64 2.45 8.81 -2.06
C HIS A 64 3.83 9.24 -2.53
N THR A 65 4.75 8.32 -2.81
CA THR A 65 6.04 8.68 -3.43
C THR A 65 5.89 9.25 -4.84
N GLN A 66 4.80 8.90 -5.54
CA GLN A 66 4.55 9.26 -6.94
C GLN A 66 5.71 8.86 -7.88
N THR A 67 6.41 7.75 -7.59
CA THR A 67 7.55 7.30 -8.40
C THR A 67 7.25 6.08 -9.26
N ILE A 68 6.60 5.06 -8.70
CA ILE A 68 6.27 3.80 -9.39
C ILE A 68 4.76 3.60 -9.38
N ARG A 69 4.21 3.04 -10.48
CA ARG A 69 2.79 2.73 -10.55
C ARG A 69 2.46 1.55 -9.63
N VAL A 70 1.58 1.81 -8.68
CA VAL A 70 0.92 0.81 -7.81
C VAL A 70 -0.59 1.00 -7.89
N PRO A 71 -1.40 -0.04 -7.59
CA PRO A 71 -2.84 0.15 -7.47
C PRO A 71 -3.11 1.13 -6.33
N LYS A 72 -3.92 2.16 -6.59
CA LYS A 72 -4.30 3.09 -5.53
C LYS A 72 -5.03 2.33 -4.42
N PRO A 73 -4.51 2.33 -3.17
CA PRO A 73 -5.22 1.76 -2.05
C PRO A 73 -6.49 2.57 -1.74
N ILE A 74 -7.57 1.90 -1.38
CA ILE A 74 -8.85 2.56 -1.08
C ILE A 74 -9.24 2.29 0.37
N LYS A 75 -9.29 1.02 0.79
CA LYS A 75 -9.64 0.68 2.19
C LYS A 75 -9.30 -0.77 2.54
N SER A 76 -8.89 -1.00 3.80
CA SER A 76 -8.92 -2.32 4.45
C SER A 76 -10.18 -2.42 5.31
N ILE A 77 -11.03 -3.40 5.05
CA ILE A 77 -12.35 -3.55 5.66
C ILE A 77 -12.45 -4.91 6.36
N SER A 78 -13.16 -4.96 7.48
CA SER A 78 -13.43 -6.21 8.19
C SER A 78 -14.82 -6.25 8.79
N ASP A 79 -15.49 -7.38 8.61
CA ASP A 79 -16.80 -7.70 9.17
C ASP A 79 -16.77 -9.13 9.70
N ARG A 80 -16.81 -9.27 11.03
CA ARG A 80 -16.66 -10.55 11.74
C ARG A 80 -15.36 -11.26 11.32
N ASN A 81 -15.43 -12.49 10.82
CA ASN A 81 -14.27 -13.27 10.38
C ASN A 81 -13.96 -13.13 8.88
N ARG A 82 -14.44 -12.06 8.24
CA ARG A 82 -14.19 -11.80 6.83
C ARG A 82 -13.44 -10.48 6.69
N HIS A 83 -12.35 -10.51 5.94
CA HIS A 83 -11.46 -9.38 5.75
C HIS A 83 -11.30 -9.14 4.25
N CYS A 84 -11.20 -7.88 3.85
CA CYS A 84 -10.88 -7.55 2.47
C CYS A 84 -10.01 -6.30 2.35
N LEU A 85 -9.24 -6.25 1.28
CA LEU A 85 -8.50 -5.08 0.83
C LEU A 85 -9.08 -4.62 -0.50
N VAL A 86 -9.54 -3.37 -0.54
CA VAL A 86 -10.08 -2.71 -1.72
C VAL A 86 -9.01 -1.78 -2.30
N THR A 87 -8.75 -1.93 -3.59
CA THR A 87 -7.79 -1.14 -4.36
C THR A 87 -8.35 -0.77 -5.73
N GLU A 88 -7.76 0.22 -6.39
CA GLU A 88 -7.96 0.45 -7.82
C GLU A 88 -7.63 -0.81 -8.62
N TYR A 89 -8.47 -1.13 -9.61
CA TYR A 89 -8.15 -2.14 -10.61
C TYR A 89 -7.14 -1.59 -11.61
N ILE A 90 -5.99 -2.26 -11.75
CA ILE A 90 -5.05 -1.99 -12.84
C ILE A 90 -5.23 -3.06 -13.90
N ASP A 91 -5.57 -2.62 -15.11
CA ASP A 91 -5.56 -3.47 -16.29
C ASP A 91 -4.11 -3.74 -16.72
N LEU A 92 -3.63 -4.95 -16.45
CA LEU A 92 -2.26 -5.39 -16.71
C LEU A 92 -2.13 -5.90 -18.15
N HIS A 93 -2.35 -5.03 -19.13
CA HIS A 93 -2.07 -5.31 -20.54
C HIS A 93 -0.81 -4.58 -21.03
N GLY A 94 -0.28 -5.06 -22.15
CA GLY A 94 0.84 -4.43 -22.86
C GLY A 94 2.20 -5.10 -22.61
N SER A 95 3.23 -4.54 -23.26
CA SER A 95 4.59 -5.06 -23.20
C SER A 95 5.29 -4.69 -21.89
N SER A 96 6.13 -5.59 -21.37
CA SER A 96 7.00 -5.30 -20.23
C SER A 96 7.96 -4.13 -20.52
N LYS A 97 8.20 -3.29 -19.52
CA LYS A 97 9.10 -2.12 -19.60
C LYS A 97 10.18 -2.17 -18.51
N PRO A 98 11.08 -3.17 -18.52
CA PRO A 98 12.01 -3.43 -17.41
C PRO A 98 12.94 -2.25 -17.10
N SER A 99 13.43 -1.54 -18.13
CA SER A 99 14.29 -0.36 -17.91
C SER A 99 13.56 0.80 -17.24
N GLN A 100 12.27 0.99 -17.55
CA GLN A 100 11.46 2.01 -16.89
C GLN A 100 11.18 1.62 -15.44
N LEU A 101 10.79 0.37 -15.21
CA LEU A 101 10.60 -0.17 -13.87
C LEU A 101 11.84 0.04 -12.99
N GLY A 102 13.04 -0.26 -13.50
CA GLY A 102 14.29 -0.06 -12.75
C GLY A 102 14.53 1.41 -12.36
N ARG A 103 14.24 2.35 -13.26
CA ARG A 103 14.37 3.80 -12.98
C ARG A 103 13.37 4.25 -11.92
N ASP A 104 12.12 3.85 -12.04
CA ASP A 104 11.05 4.27 -11.13
C ASP A 104 11.23 3.67 -9.73
N LEU A 105 11.72 2.43 -9.66
CA LEU A 105 12.07 1.79 -8.40
C LEU A 105 13.26 2.48 -7.72
N ALA A 106 14.30 2.85 -8.47
CA ALA A 106 15.43 3.60 -7.94
C ALA A 106 14.99 4.99 -7.42
N ARG A 107 14.07 5.66 -8.12
CA ARG A 107 13.47 6.92 -7.65
C ARG A 107 12.70 6.73 -6.35
N MET A 108 11.93 5.64 -6.23
CA MET A 108 11.20 5.30 -5.00
C MET A 108 12.16 5.17 -3.81
N HIS A 109 13.25 4.40 -3.97
CA HIS A 109 14.25 4.23 -2.91
C HIS A 109 14.94 5.55 -2.51
N MET A 110 15.13 6.46 -3.45
CA MET A 110 15.75 7.77 -3.19
C MET A 110 14.78 8.81 -2.60
N HIS A 111 13.47 8.55 -2.58
CA HIS A 111 12.45 9.53 -2.18
C HIS A 111 12.71 10.11 -0.79
N ASN A 112 12.94 9.26 0.22
CA ASN A 112 13.21 9.72 1.58
C ASN A 112 14.54 10.50 1.70
N ALA A 113 15.56 10.12 0.94
CA ALA A 113 16.83 10.85 0.89
C ALA A 113 16.66 12.27 0.28
N TYR A 114 15.72 12.45 -0.65
CA TYR A 114 15.37 13.78 -1.14
C TYR A 114 14.63 14.60 -0.09
N LEU A 115 13.66 14.02 0.63
CA LEU A 115 12.96 14.70 1.73
C LEU A 115 13.93 15.18 2.82
N LEU A 116 14.93 14.37 3.19
CA LEU A 116 15.98 14.77 4.14
C LEU A 116 16.75 16.01 3.64
N LYS A 117 17.20 16.00 2.38
CA LYS A 117 17.91 17.13 1.78
C LYS A 117 17.04 18.39 1.67
N GLU A 118 15.76 18.24 1.38
CA GLU A 118 14.81 19.35 1.34
C GLU A 118 14.59 19.95 2.73
N LYS A 119 14.47 19.11 3.76
CA LYS A 119 14.36 19.55 5.16
C LYS A 119 15.61 20.30 5.63
N GLU A 120 16.80 19.80 5.31
CA GLU A 120 18.09 20.49 5.60
C GLU A 120 18.19 21.85 4.91
N ARG A 121 17.71 21.96 3.67
CA ARG A 121 17.67 23.23 2.95
C ARG A 121 16.66 24.19 3.57
N ALA A 122 15.46 23.71 3.91
CA ALA A 122 14.40 24.53 4.48
C ALA A 122 14.76 25.06 5.88
N SER A 123 15.45 24.28 6.72
CA SER A 123 15.90 24.73 8.05
C SER A 123 16.92 25.88 8.01
N SER A 124 17.53 26.13 6.84
CA SER A 124 18.45 27.24 6.61
C SER A 124 17.74 28.57 6.30
N PHE A 125 16.41 28.61 6.19
CA PHE A 125 15.63 29.83 5.91
C PHE A 125 14.50 30.05 6.95
N ILE A 126 14.43 31.25 7.53
CA ILE A 126 13.34 31.64 8.44
C ILE A 126 12.08 31.89 7.59
N GLY A 127 11.04 31.07 7.76
CA GLY A 127 9.75 31.17 7.04
C GLY A 127 9.42 30.01 6.10
N GLY A 128 10.18 28.91 6.12
CA GLY A 128 9.93 27.72 5.30
C GLY A 128 8.59 27.04 5.59
N GLN A 129 7.88 26.64 4.54
CA GLN A 129 6.53 26.06 4.59
C GLN A 129 6.43 24.79 5.45
N GLU A 130 5.50 24.76 6.41
CA GLU A 130 5.16 23.62 7.29
C GLU A 130 4.48 22.42 6.60
N LYS A 131 4.39 22.38 5.26
CA LYS A 131 3.54 21.41 4.53
C LYS A 131 4.27 20.26 3.83
N ALA A 132 5.58 20.12 4.02
CA ALA A 132 6.33 19.01 3.43
C ALA A 132 6.16 17.73 4.24
N THR A 133 6.11 16.57 3.56
CA THR A 133 6.13 15.25 4.22
C THR A 133 7.41 15.10 5.04
N GLU A 134 7.27 14.77 6.31
CA GLU A 134 8.40 14.58 7.21
C GLU A 134 9.25 13.36 6.79
N PRO A 135 10.58 13.53 6.63
CA PRO A 135 11.46 12.41 6.33
C PRO A 135 11.57 11.44 7.51
N ILE A 136 11.77 10.17 7.19
CA ILE A 136 12.00 9.10 8.15
C ILE A 136 13.51 8.94 8.39
N ILE A 137 13.92 8.94 9.66
CA ILE A 137 15.34 8.84 10.07
C ILE A 137 15.71 7.49 10.69
N GLN A 138 14.74 6.59 10.88
CA GLN A 138 14.92 5.27 11.49
C GLN A 138 14.52 4.16 10.52
N PHE A 139 14.98 2.94 10.76
CA PHE A 139 14.57 1.75 10.04
C PHE A 139 13.34 1.13 10.69
N GLY A 140 12.27 0.93 9.92
CA GLY A 140 11.03 0.36 10.43
C GLY A 140 9.82 0.75 9.58
N PHE A 141 8.64 0.46 10.10
CA PHE A 141 7.38 0.86 9.52
C PHE A 141 6.32 1.04 10.62
N HIS A 142 5.44 2.02 10.43
CA HIS A 142 4.47 2.44 11.45
C HIS A 142 3.38 1.38 11.75
N VAL A 143 3.24 0.36 10.90
CA VAL A 143 2.37 -0.81 11.15
C VAL A 143 3.10 -2.12 10.88
N PRO A 144 2.70 -3.23 11.52
CA PRO A 144 3.16 -4.56 11.14
C PRO A 144 2.76 -4.88 9.69
N THR A 145 3.73 -5.33 8.89
CA THR A 145 3.48 -5.91 7.56
C THR A 145 3.62 -7.43 7.63
N CYS A 146 3.33 -8.13 6.54
CA CYS A 146 3.50 -9.58 6.47
C CYS A 146 4.22 -10.00 5.19
N CYS A 147 5.10 -11.00 5.30
CA CYS A 147 5.59 -11.76 4.15
C CYS A 147 4.75 -13.04 4.03
N GLY A 148 3.81 -13.03 3.08
CA GLY A 148 2.72 -14.01 3.08
C GLY A 148 1.90 -13.88 4.36
N TYR A 149 1.88 -14.93 5.19
CA TYR A 149 1.17 -14.91 6.48
C TYR A 149 2.06 -14.60 7.69
N LEU A 150 3.38 -14.52 7.49
CA LEU A 150 4.33 -14.31 8.57
C LEU A 150 4.43 -12.82 8.88
N PRO A 151 4.06 -12.38 10.09
CA PRO A 151 4.23 -10.99 10.49
C PRO A 151 5.70 -10.60 10.47
N GLN A 152 6.00 -9.39 9.98
CA GLN A 152 7.32 -8.79 10.04
C GLN A 152 7.40 -7.84 11.24
N MET A 153 8.49 -7.92 12.00
CA MET A 153 8.74 -7.01 13.11
C MET A 153 9.23 -5.67 12.58
N ASN A 154 8.37 -4.65 12.56
CA ASN A 154 8.66 -3.35 11.94
C ASN A 154 8.92 -2.22 12.94
N GLU A 155 9.16 -2.54 14.21
CA GLU A 155 9.51 -1.54 15.24
C GLU A 155 10.70 -0.68 14.80
N TRP A 156 10.62 0.61 15.09
CA TRP A 156 11.63 1.57 14.69
C TRP A 156 12.97 1.31 15.38
N CYS A 157 14.05 1.39 14.60
CA CYS A 157 15.41 1.17 15.08
C CYS A 157 16.38 2.13 14.36
N ASP A 158 17.34 2.69 15.09
CA ASP A 158 18.35 3.58 14.52
C ASP A 158 19.49 2.81 13.83
N ASP A 159 19.65 1.52 14.13
CA ASP A 159 20.73 0.68 13.62
C ASP A 159 20.20 -0.42 12.70
N TRP A 160 20.58 -0.33 11.43
CA TRP A 160 20.22 -1.33 10.43
C TRP A 160 20.77 -2.73 10.75
N VAL A 161 21.98 -2.84 11.31
CA VAL A 161 22.60 -4.13 11.62
C VAL A 161 21.80 -4.84 12.72
N VAL A 162 21.43 -4.10 13.77
CA VAL A 162 20.55 -4.62 14.82
C VAL A 162 19.19 -5.01 14.23
N LYS A 163 18.64 -4.20 13.32
CA LYS A 163 17.33 -4.44 12.72
C LYS A 163 17.27 -5.60 11.73
N CYS A 164 18.33 -5.84 10.98
CA CYS A 164 18.35 -6.84 9.91
C CYS A 164 18.76 -8.23 10.39
N CYS A 165 19.55 -8.30 11.47
CA CYS A 165 20.08 -9.56 11.99
C CYS A 165 19.18 -10.23 13.06
N PHE A 166 18.20 -9.51 13.60
CA PHE A 166 17.31 -9.96 14.67
C PHE A 166 15.84 -9.69 14.32
#